data_AF-A0A260Z987-F1
#
_entry.id   AF-A0A260Z987-F1
#
_cell.length_a   1.000
_cell.length_b   1.000
_cell.length_c   1.000
_cell.angle_alpha   90.00
_cell.angle_beta   90.00
_cell.angle_gamma   90.00
#
_symmetry.space_group_name_H-M   'P 1'
#
loop_
_entity.id
_entity.type
_entity.pdbx_description
1 polymer ?
#
loop_
_entity_poly.entity_id
_entity_poly.type
_entity_poly.pdbx_seq_one_letter_code
_entity_poly.pdbx_strand_id
1 'polypeptide(L)'
;MVADSVVVTTRKVGSKSEEGLQWTWNGDNSYEIAETDGLPTGTRIEIRLKVGDSATYSEEDRIKEVINKYSYFVSSPILVNGERVNNLNAIWTMQAREVNKEMHETFFKQLVKTQGKQEMFSRPHYLRFVIGVVDSEDIPLNLSREMLQNNPVLRKLRKIITDKILGSLQSEMKKDPVKYSEFFKNYSIYFKEGVVTEQDQTIKEDVAKLLLFESSSKKANELTSLGDYVKRMQEGQNQIYYMYANNRQLAESSPYYEVIKSQNKEVLFLYDPADEVVFLGLGQFAMKQLVPVEKWAQEEAEKNGSDDKKDTKDFRDNEKKELLDWMKETLGSIYDNALITAGLIKDTSRMMNGVVAALEEMPPHLEFVTPFHLYFNWELIVRKYQFWRLITSFCFFGSFGFSFLFNMIFTYRYCMMLEEGSFRGRRADFILSGIFVQVLFLGQAFTIMLVYIWSRRNPNIQMNFFGVLTFTAPYLPWVLLLFSLLLGNNAVVDFMDVFPFQEHGRRFLKTPQWLCYLFDERRPEPLAEDERPGGFEWGIEDAEAEPQNN
;
A
#
# COMPACT_ATOMS: atom_id res chain seq x y z
N MET A 1 -23.90 -7.47 -39.38
CA MET A 1 -23.82 -6.58 -38.19
C MET A 1 -24.25 -5.16 -38.53
N VAL A 2 -23.53 -4.45 -39.40
CA VAL A 2 -23.76 -3.01 -39.69
C VAL A 2 -24.53 -2.74 -40.99
N ALA A 3 -24.86 -3.78 -41.77
CA ALA A 3 -25.38 -3.68 -43.13
C ALA A 3 -26.85 -4.11 -43.23
N ASP A 4 -27.63 -3.41 -44.04
CA ASP A 4 -28.97 -3.83 -44.52
C ASP A 4 -28.85 -4.69 -45.78
N SER A 5 -27.94 -4.35 -46.69
CA SER A 5 -27.61 -5.17 -47.85
C SER A 5 -26.12 -5.12 -48.18
N VAL A 6 -25.64 -6.17 -48.85
CA VAL A 6 -24.24 -6.30 -49.29
C VAL A 6 -24.22 -6.80 -50.71
N VAL A 7 -23.45 -6.14 -51.57
CA VAL A 7 -23.16 -6.57 -52.94
C VAL A 7 -21.67 -6.84 -53.04
N VAL A 8 -21.28 -8.03 -53.49
CA VAL A 8 -19.89 -8.40 -53.71
C VAL A 8 -19.70 -8.69 -55.19
N THR A 9 -18.79 -7.97 -55.84
CA THR A 9 -18.36 -8.26 -57.21
C THR A 9 -16.92 -8.76 -57.18
N THR A 10 -16.65 -9.87 -57.87
CA THR A 10 -15.31 -10.47 -57.87
C THR A 10 -14.94 -11.05 -59.22
N ARG A 11 -13.66 -10.95 -59.57
CA ARG A 11 -13.07 -11.62 -60.73
C ARG A 11 -11.72 -12.20 -60.35
N LYS A 12 -11.58 -13.51 -60.57
CA LYS A 12 -10.35 -14.25 -60.27
C LYS A 12 -9.18 -13.77 -61.14
N VAL A 13 -7.97 -13.81 -60.59
CA VAL A 13 -6.75 -13.58 -61.39
C VAL A 13 -6.64 -14.66 -62.47
N GLY A 14 -6.42 -14.24 -63.72
CA GLY A 14 -6.24 -15.13 -64.88
C GLY A 14 -7.52 -15.61 -65.56
N SER A 15 -8.70 -15.23 -65.07
CA SER A 15 -9.98 -15.51 -65.74
C SER A 15 -10.26 -14.49 -66.85
N LYS A 16 -11.14 -14.84 -67.79
CA LYS A 16 -11.57 -13.91 -68.85
C LYS A 16 -12.39 -12.76 -68.26
N SER A 17 -12.53 -11.67 -69.03
CA SER A 17 -13.30 -10.50 -68.58
C SER A 17 -14.79 -10.78 -68.41
N GLU A 18 -15.29 -11.85 -69.01
CA GLU A 18 -16.69 -12.32 -68.96
C GLU A 18 -16.95 -13.27 -67.77
N GLU A 19 -15.89 -13.73 -67.09
CA GLU A 19 -15.98 -14.73 -66.02
C GLU A 19 -16.07 -14.07 -64.63
N GLY A 20 -16.75 -12.92 -64.53
CA GLY A 20 -16.97 -12.23 -63.26
C GLY A 20 -18.23 -12.72 -62.56
N LEU A 21 -18.27 -12.57 -61.24
CA LEU A 21 -19.41 -12.97 -60.40
C LEU A 21 -19.88 -11.80 -59.54
N GLN A 22 -21.19 -11.66 -59.42
CA GLN A 22 -21.85 -10.80 -58.46
C GLN A 22 -22.65 -11.65 -57.46
N TRP A 23 -22.34 -11.47 -56.18
CA TRP A 23 -23.08 -12.03 -55.06
C TRP A 23 -23.88 -10.91 -54.39
N THR A 24 -25.17 -11.14 -54.11
CA THR A 24 -26.05 -10.14 -53.50
C THR A 24 -26.78 -10.73 -52.29
N TRP A 25 -26.85 -9.94 -51.21
CA TRP A 25 -27.58 -10.27 -50.00
C TRP A 25 -28.34 -9.05 -49.47
N ASN A 26 -29.61 -9.25 -49.11
CA ASN A 26 -30.55 -8.18 -48.74
C ASN A 26 -31.02 -8.23 -47.28
N GLY A 27 -30.29 -8.91 -46.39
CA GLY A 27 -30.71 -9.05 -44.99
C GLY A 27 -31.32 -10.40 -44.62
N ASP A 28 -31.67 -11.20 -45.62
CA ASP A 28 -32.44 -12.45 -45.47
C ASP A 28 -31.56 -13.69 -45.20
N ASN A 29 -32.20 -14.85 -45.05
CA ASN A 29 -31.52 -16.14 -44.85
C ASN A 29 -30.95 -16.76 -46.15
N SER A 30 -31.10 -16.08 -47.30
CA SER A 30 -30.61 -16.52 -48.60
C SER A 30 -29.82 -15.43 -49.32
N TYR A 31 -29.07 -15.82 -50.33
CA TYR A 31 -28.30 -14.94 -51.19
C TYR A 31 -28.46 -15.35 -52.65
N GLU A 32 -28.13 -14.45 -53.56
CA GLU A 32 -28.16 -14.68 -55.01
C GLU A 32 -26.76 -14.53 -55.62
N ILE A 33 -26.48 -15.32 -56.66
CA ILE A 33 -25.24 -15.25 -57.44
C ILE A 33 -25.60 -15.12 -58.92
N ALA A 34 -25.00 -14.14 -59.59
CA ALA A 34 -25.14 -13.92 -61.03
C ALA A 34 -23.77 -13.73 -61.70
N GLU A 35 -23.67 -14.08 -62.98
CA GLU A 35 -22.49 -13.78 -63.81
C GLU A 35 -22.49 -12.30 -64.20
N THR A 36 -21.31 -11.71 -64.32
CA THR A 36 -21.15 -10.28 -64.64
C THR A 36 -19.85 -10.02 -65.38
N ASP A 37 -19.96 -9.34 -66.51
CA ASP A 37 -18.82 -9.03 -67.39
C ASP A 37 -18.15 -7.72 -67.01
N GLY A 38 -16.89 -7.56 -67.42
CA GLY A 38 -16.17 -6.27 -67.38
C GLY A 38 -15.65 -5.87 -66.00
N LEU A 39 -15.71 -6.74 -65.00
CA LEU A 39 -15.18 -6.48 -63.66
C LEU A 39 -13.65 -6.41 -63.66
N PRO A 40 -13.01 -5.53 -62.86
CA PRO A 40 -11.58 -5.58 -62.64
C PRO A 40 -11.18 -6.83 -61.84
N THR A 41 -9.91 -7.25 -61.93
CA THR A 41 -9.39 -8.36 -61.13
C THR A 41 -9.38 -7.98 -59.64
N GLY A 42 -9.87 -8.88 -58.79
CA GLY A 42 -9.98 -8.67 -57.35
C GLY A 42 -11.42 -8.78 -56.87
N THR A 43 -11.70 -8.19 -55.70
CA THR A 43 -13.02 -8.23 -55.06
C THR A 43 -13.40 -6.84 -54.57
N ARG A 44 -14.61 -6.40 -54.90
CA ARG A 44 -15.23 -5.18 -54.40
C ARG A 44 -16.44 -5.56 -53.56
N ILE A 45 -16.50 -5.05 -52.34
CA ILE A 45 -17.60 -5.24 -51.40
C ILE A 45 -18.27 -3.89 -51.20
N GLU A 46 -19.54 -3.80 -51.55
CA GLU A 46 -20.37 -2.63 -51.32
C GLU A 46 -21.35 -2.94 -50.19
N ILE A 47 -21.37 -2.08 -49.17
CA ILE A 47 -22.16 -2.28 -47.98
C ILE A 47 -23.15 -1.13 -47.88
N ARG A 48 -24.45 -1.45 -47.95
CA ARG A 48 -25.50 -0.49 -47.58
C ARG A 48 -25.65 -0.54 -46.06
N LEU A 49 -25.17 0.51 -45.40
CA LEU A 49 -25.18 0.61 -43.94
C LEU A 49 -26.60 0.79 -43.40
N LYS A 50 -26.85 0.25 -42.21
CA LYS A 50 -28.06 0.50 -41.42
C LYS A 50 -28.13 1.96 -41.00
N VAL A 51 -29.35 2.48 -40.89
CA VAL A 51 -29.62 3.81 -40.31
C VAL A 51 -29.24 3.81 -38.81
N GLY A 52 -28.92 4.99 -38.26
CA GLY A 52 -28.48 5.16 -36.87
C GLY A 52 -26.96 5.07 -36.73
N ASP A 53 -26.48 4.47 -35.65
CA ASP A 53 -25.04 4.43 -35.31
C ASP A 53 -24.18 3.79 -36.41
N SER A 54 -24.73 2.83 -37.16
CA SER A 54 -24.00 2.17 -38.26
C SER A 54 -23.71 3.11 -39.44
N ALA A 55 -24.48 4.18 -39.62
CA ALA A 55 -24.25 5.16 -40.68
C ALA A 55 -22.94 5.94 -40.46
N THR A 56 -22.43 6.02 -39.23
CA THR A 56 -21.13 6.65 -38.92
C THR A 56 -19.96 5.96 -39.62
N TYR A 57 -20.09 4.69 -40.02
CA TYR A 57 -19.07 3.99 -40.81
C TYR A 57 -18.99 4.45 -42.28
N SER A 58 -19.81 5.42 -42.70
CA SER A 58 -19.64 6.16 -43.96
C SER A 58 -18.75 7.40 -43.81
N GLU A 59 -18.48 7.84 -42.57
CA GLU A 59 -17.64 8.99 -42.28
C GLU A 59 -16.16 8.61 -42.38
N GLU A 60 -15.39 9.43 -43.07
CA GLU A 60 -13.96 9.19 -43.31
C GLU A 60 -13.15 9.09 -42.01
N ASP A 61 -13.37 9.99 -41.07
CA ASP A 61 -12.65 10.03 -39.79
C ASP A 61 -12.90 8.77 -38.97
N ARG A 62 -14.14 8.26 -38.97
CA ARG A 62 -14.50 7.04 -38.26
C ARG A 62 -13.81 5.82 -38.87
N ILE A 63 -13.74 5.73 -40.20
CA ILE A 63 -13.01 4.68 -40.90
C ILE A 63 -11.51 4.76 -40.57
N LYS A 64 -10.92 5.96 -40.64
CA LYS A 64 -9.51 6.19 -40.28
C LYS A 64 -9.21 5.77 -38.85
N GLU A 65 -10.09 6.07 -37.89
CA GLU A 65 -9.97 5.64 -36.49
C GLU A 65 -9.93 4.11 -36.36
N VAL A 66 -10.85 3.39 -37.01
CA VAL A 66 -10.90 1.92 -36.99
C VAL A 66 -9.65 1.31 -37.63
N ILE A 67 -9.21 1.83 -38.78
CA ILE A 67 -7.97 1.39 -39.44
C ILE A 67 -6.77 1.61 -38.53
N ASN A 68 -6.64 2.81 -37.95
CA ASN A 68 -5.54 3.16 -37.06
C ASN A 68 -5.48 2.27 -35.81
N LYS A 69 -6.63 1.78 -35.34
CA LYS A 69 -6.71 0.91 -34.16
C LYS A 69 -6.38 -0.55 -34.47
N TYR A 70 -6.92 -1.11 -35.56
CA TYR A 70 -6.88 -2.56 -35.80
C TYR A 70 -6.05 -3.00 -37.01
N SER A 71 -5.88 -2.12 -38.00
CA SER A 71 -5.30 -2.48 -39.31
C SER A 71 -4.10 -1.62 -39.70
N TYR A 72 -3.59 -0.82 -38.77
CA TYR A 72 -2.51 0.14 -39.03
C TYR A 72 -1.20 -0.53 -39.47
N PHE A 73 -0.95 -1.76 -39.05
CA PHE A 73 0.28 -2.50 -39.35
C PHE A 73 0.09 -3.58 -40.41
N VAL A 74 -1.05 -3.58 -41.13
CA VAL A 74 -1.23 -4.42 -42.30
C VAL A 74 -0.18 -4.05 -43.35
N SER A 75 0.48 -5.05 -43.91
CA SER A 75 1.59 -4.87 -44.86
C SER A 75 1.16 -4.26 -46.20
N SER A 76 -0.07 -4.52 -46.62
CA SER A 76 -0.66 -3.96 -47.85
C SER A 76 -1.10 -2.50 -47.64
N PRO A 77 -0.95 -1.61 -48.63
CA PRO A 77 -1.42 -0.24 -48.54
C PRO A 77 -2.95 -0.19 -48.44
N ILE A 78 -3.46 0.56 -47.46
CA ILE A 78 -4.87 0.84 -47.23
C ILE A 78 -5.12 2.29 -47.62
N LEU A 79 -6.01 2.48 -48.60
CA LEU A 79 -6.41 3.78 -49.12
C LEU A 79 -7.82 4.11 -48.64
N VAL A 80 -8.01 5.29 -48.08
CA VAL A 80 -9.32 5.86 -47.77
C VAL A 80 -9.49 7.09 -48.64
N ASN A 81 -10.52 7.11 -49.50
CA ASN A 81 -10.78 8.19 -50.45
C ASN A 81 -9.56 8.57 -51.33
N GLY A 82 -8.70 7.58 -51.63
CA GLY A 82 -7.48 7.75 -52.43
C GLY A 82 -6.22 8.12 -51.62
N GLU A 83 -6.35 8.42 -50.34
CA GLU A 83 -5.23 8.73 -49.45
C GLU A 83 -4.76 7.52 -48.66
N ARG A 84 -3.44 7.30 -48.57
CA ARG A 84 -2.86 6.20 -47.81
C ARG A 84 -2.85 6.50 -46.30
N VAL A 85 -3.46 5.60 -45.52
CA VAL A 85 -3.61 5.76 -44.07
C VAL A 85 -2.52 5.02 -43.29
N ASN A 86 -2.21 3.77 -43.66
CA ASN A 86 -1.20 2.95 -42.98
C ASN A 86 0.21 3.17 -43.55
N ASN A 87 0.99 4.00 -42.87
CA ASN A 87 2.31 4.43 -43.35
C ASN A 87 3.49 3.83 -42.58
N LEU A 88 3.25 3.03 -41.53
CA LEU A 88 4.32 2.40 -40.74
C LEU A 88 4.41 0.90 -41.02
N ASN A 89 5.66 0.42 -41.07
CA ASN A 89 5.95 -0.99 -41.17
C ASN A 89 5.81 -1.66 -39.78
N ALA A 90 5.40 -2.93 -39.78
CA ALA A 90 5.41 -3.77 -38.59
C ALA A 90 6.86 -4.14 -38.22
N ILE A 91 7.58 -3.23 -37.56
CA ILE A 91 9.04 -3.40 -37.36
C ILE A 91 9.41 -4.64 -36.52
N TRP A 92 8.46 -5.24 -35.79
CA TRP A 92 8.68 -6.47 -35.03
C TRP A 92 8.76 -7.73 -35.91
N THR A 93 8.33 -7.65 -37.18
CA THR A 93 8.47 -8.76 -38.16
C THR A 93 9.72 -8.62 -39.02
N MET A 94 10.42 -7.48 -38.95
CA MET A 94 11.64 -7.19 -39.70
C MET A 94 12.87 -7.79 -39.03
N GLN A 95 13.97 -7.93 -39.79
CA GLN A 95 15.25 -8.33 -39.20
C GLN A 95 15.82 -7.19 -38.34
N ALA A 96 16.29 -7.49 -37.13
CA ALA A 96 16.76 -6.47 -36.18
C ALA A 96 17.85 -5.53 -36.74
N ARG A 97 18.69 -6.00 -37.67
CA ARG A 97 19.74 -5.21 -38.34
C ARG A 97 19.21 -4.16 -39.32
N GLU A 98 17.98 -4.33 -39.79
CA GLU A 98 17.32 -3.44 -40.75
C GLU A 98 16.51 -2.34 -40.04
N VAL A 99 16.30 -2.47 -38.73
CA VAL A 99 15.54 -1.51 -37.93
C VAL A 99 16.50 -0.51 -37.30
N ASN A 100 16.35 0.76 -37.67
CA ASN A 100 17.17 1.85 -37.12
C ASN A 100 16.48 2.54 -35.92
N LYS A 101 17.20 3.47 -35.28
CA LYS A 101 16.71 4.20 -34.10
C LYS A 101 15.46 5.04 -34.40
N GLU A 102 15.42 5.71 -35.55
CA GLU A 102 14.29 6.56 -35.95
C GLU A 102 13.01 5.76 -36.16
N MET A 103 13.12 4.55 -36.73
CA MET A 103 12.03 3.60 -36.85
C MET A 103 11.50 3.17 -35.48
N HIS A 104 12.40 2.87 -34.53
CA HIS A 104 12.01 2.57 -33.15
C HIS A 104 11.29 3.74 -32.47
N GLU A 105 11.81 4.96 -32.60
CA GLU A 105 11.20 6.16 -32.00
C GLU A 105 9.82 6.47 -32.59
N THR A 106 9.67 6.35 -33.90
CA THR A 106 8.40 6.58 -34.60
C THR A 106 7.38 5.51 -34.23
N PHE A 107 7.79 4.24 -34.20
CA PHE A 107 6.95 3.13 -33.78
C PHE A 107 6.50 3.28 -32.32
N PHE A 108 7.42 3.62 -31.41
CA PHE A 108 7.11 3.85 -30.00
C PHE A 108 6.09 4.99 -29.82
N LYS A 109 6.30 6.14 -30.50
CA LYS A 109 5.36 7.27 -30.48
C LYS A 109 3.97 6.85 -30.97
N GLN A 110 3.90 6.01 -32.00
CA GLN A 110 2.62 5.50 -32.50
C GLN A 110 1.94 4.58 -31.49
N LEU A 111 2.68 3.63 -30.90
CA LEU A 111 2.15 2.73 -29.88
C LEU A 111 1.58 3.50 -28.68
N VAL A 112 2.28 4.51 -28.18
CA VAL A 112 1.83 5.33 -27.05
C VAL A 112 0.54 6.09 -27.38
N LYS A 113 0.34 6.51 -28.64
CA LYS A 113 -0.88 7.20 -29.08
C LYS A 113 -2.08 6.26 -29.25
N THR A 114 -1.88 5.07 -29.79
CA THR A 114 -2.97 4.15 -30.17
C THR A 114 -3.33 3.17 -29.06
N GLN A 115 -2.36 2.75 -28.25
CA GLN A 115 -2.62 1.89 -27.10
C GLN A 115 -3.06 2.77 -25.93
N GLY A 116 -4.38 2.93 -25.78
CA GLY A 116 -4.97 3.35 -24.50
C GLY A 116 -4.57 2.38 -23.37
N LYS A 117 -4.89 2.72 -22.12
CA LYS A 117 -4.61 1.97 -20.88
C LYS A 117 -5.21 0.54 -20.82
N GLN A 118 -5.15 -0.24 -21.89
CA GLN A 118 -5.46 -1.66 -21.82
C GLN A 118 -4.32 -2.34 -21.08
N GLU A 119 -4.65 -2.93 -19.94
CA GLU A 119 -3.71 -3.76 -19.20
C GLU A 119 -3.29 -4.92 -20.09
N MET A 120 -2.03 -4.90 -20.51
CA MET A 120 -1.43 -5.98 -21.26
C MET A 120 -1.34 -7.21 -20.34
N PHE A 121 -2.23 -8.18 -20.53
CA PHE A 121 -2.31 -9.42 -19.73
C PHE A 121 -0.96 -10.17 -19.64
N SER A 122 -0.07 -9.98 -20.61
CA SER A 122 1.17 -10.74 -20.78
C SER A 122 2.35 -10.26 -19.93
N ARG A 123 2.18 -9.36 -18.96
CA ARG A 123 3.28 -8.93 -18.07
C ARG A 123 2.84 -8.70 -16.62
N PRO A 124 3.75 -8.84 -15.64
CA PRO A 124 3.50 -8.43 -14.26
C PRO A 124 3.21 -6.93 -14.12
N HIS A 125 2.43 -6.58 -13.10
CA HIS A 125 2.01 -5.19 -12.85
C HIS A 125 3.21 -4.26 -12.59
N TYR A 126 4.28 -4.76 -11.96
CA TYR A 126 5.52 -4.01 -11.75
C TYR A 126 6.30 -3.72 -13.06
N LEU A 127 5.96 -4.33 -14.20
CA LEU A 127 6.54 -4.00 -15.51
C LEU A 127 5.58 -3.17 -16.38
N ARG A 128 4.54 -2.57 -15.78
CA ARG A 128 3.55 -1.76 -16.52
C ARG A 128 4.11 -0.53 -17.22
N PHE A 129 5.31 -0.08 -16.84
CA PHE A 129 5.99 1.04 -17.50
C PHE A 129 6.62 0.66 -18.86
N VAL A 130 6.84 -0.63 -19.11
CA VAL A 130 7.34 -1.10 -20.41
C VAL A 130 6.27 -0.82 -21.46
N ILE A 131 6.61 -0.53 -22.70
CA ILE A 131 5.63 -0.38 -23.79
C ILE A 131 6.21 -1.10 -25.00
N GLY A 132 5.37 -1.90 -25.65
CA GLY A 132 5.79 -2.71 -26.79
C GLY A 132 4.65 -3.53 -27.35
N VAL A 133 4.97 -4.36 -28.33
CA VAL A 133 4.06 -5.30 -28.97
C VAL A 133 4.60 -6.71 -28.79
N VAL A 134 3.70 -7.66 -28.60
CA VAL A 134 4.00 -9.09 -28.62
C VAL A 134 3.09 -9.73 -29.63
N ASP A 135 3.69 -10.45 -30.57
CA ASP A 135 3.01 -11.20 -31.61
C ASP A 135 3.45 -12.66 -31.51
N SER A 136 2.50 -13.59 -31.56
CA SER A 136 2.74 -15.01 -31.33
C SER A 136 1.65 -15.84 -32.01
N GLU A 137 2.06 -16.66 -32.97
CA GLU A 137 1.18 -17.58 -33.71
C GLU A 137 0.55 -18.66 -32.80
N ASP A 138 1.21 -18.97 -31.67
CA ASP A 138 0.74 -19.96 -30.69
C ASP A 138 -0.43 -19.46 -29.81
N ILE A 139 -0.86 -18.21 -29.92
CA ILE A 139 -1.98 -17.68 -29.14
C ILE A 139 -3.29 -17.96 -29.88
N PRO A 140 -4.14 -18.88 -29.38
CA PRO A 140 -5.43 -19.11 -30.01
C PRO A 140 -6.34 -17.90 -29.81
N LEU A 141 -6.93 -17.43 -30.90
CA LEU A 141 -7.94 -16.38 -30.87
C LEU A 141 -9.33 -16.99 -30.70
N ASN A 142 -10.15 -16.37 -29.85
CA ASN A 142 -11.57 -16.71 -29.78
C ASN A 142 -12.29 -16.23 -31.06
N LEU A 143 -13.55 -16.65 -31.25
CA LEU A 143 -14.32 -16.30 -32.45
C LEU A 143 -14.49 -14.79 -32.65
N SER A 144 -14.62 -14.01 -31.56
CA SER A 144 -14.72 -12.54 -31.63
C SER A 144 -13.38 -11.84 -31.85
N ARG A 145 -12.25 -12.55 -31.66
CA ARG A 145 -10.88 -12.01 -31.69
C ARG A 145 -10.60 -10.89 -30.69
N GLU A 146 -11.42 -10.77 -29.64
CA GLU A 146 -11.30 -9.72 -28.63
C GLU A 146 -10.81 -10.24 -27.27
N MET A 147 -11.05 -11.51 -26.97
CA MET A 147 -10.68 -12.09 -25.69
C MET A 147 -9.59 -13.13 -25.89
N LEU A 148 -8.49 -12.94 -25.17
CA LEU A 148 -7.48 -13.96 -25.00
C LEU A 148 -8.06 -15.06 -24.10
N GLN A 149 -8.13 -16.29 -24.61
CA GLN A 149 -8.55 -17.43 -23.79
C GLN A 149 -7.49 -17.69 -22.72
N ASN A 150 -7.91 -17.82 -21.46
CA ASN A 150 -6.98 -18.11 -20.36
C ASN A 150 -6.37 -19.51 -20.55
N ASN A 151 -5.13 -19.54 -21.05
CA ASN A 151 -4.44 -20.75 -21.48
C ASN A 151 -3.07 -20.85 -20.79
N PRO A 152 -2.62 -22.05 -20.35
CA PRO A 152 -1.23 -22.29 -19.94
C PRO A 152 -0.15 -21.64 -20.80
N VAL A 153 -0.37 -21.55 -22.12
CA VAL A 153 0.52 -20.86 -23.07
C VAL A 153 0.76 -19.39 -22.68
N LEU A 154 -0.29 -18.66 -22.28
CA LEU A 154 -0.16 -17.26 -21.90
C LEU A 154 0.65 -17.06 -20.61
N ARG A 155 0.53 -17.99 -19.64
CA ARG A 155 1.36 -17.95 -18.41
C ARG A 155 2.84 -18.17 -18.75
N LYS A 156 3.13 -19.13 -19.64
CA LYS A 156 4.49 -19.39 -20.11
C LYS A 156 5.04 -18.19 -20.89
N LEU A 157 4.24 -17.60 -21.77
CA LEU A 157 4.62 -16.41 -22.52
C LEU A 157 4.91 -15.22 -21.60
N ARG A 158 4.06 -14.98 -20.58
CA ARG A 158 4.30 -13.95 -19.55
C ARG A 158 5.64 -14.15 -18.86
N LYS A 159 5.97 -15.40 -18.47
CA LYS A 159 7.27 -15.70 -17.85
C LYS A 159 8.43 -15.38 -18.80
N ILE A 160 8.38 -15.87 -20.04
CA ILE A 160 9.44 -15.64 -21.05
C ILE A 160 9.65 -14.14 -21.30
N ILE A 161 8.58 -13.37 -21.44
CA ILE A 161 8.66 -11.91 -21.64
C ILE A 161 9.29 -11.24 -20.42
N THR A 162 8.85 -11.63 -19.21
CA THR A 162 9.38 -11.09 -17.95
C THR A 162 10.88 -11.35 -17.86
N ASP A 163 11.31 -12.60 -18.04
CA ASP A 163 12.71 -13.00 -17.99
C ASP A 163 13.56 -12.22 -19.02
N LYS A 164 13.03 -12.01 -20.23
CA LYS A 164 13.72 -11.26 -21.29
C LYS A 164 13.83 -9.77 -20.98
N ILE A 165 12.80 -9.16 -20.38
CA ILE A 165 12.84 -7.77 -19.94
C ILE A 165 13.86 -7.60 -18.81
N LEU A 166 13.78 -8.43 -17.76
CA LEU A 166 14.70 -8.36 -16.63
C LEU A 166 16.15 -8.60 -17.08
N GLY A 167 16.38 -9.59 -17.95
CA GLY A 167 17.70 -9.86 -18.53
C GLY A 167 18.24 -8.70 -19.37
N SER A 168 17.39 -8.04 -20.16
CA SER A 168 17.78 -6.86 -20.94
C SER A 168 18.16 -5.68 -20.02
N LEU A 169 17.39 -5.44 -18.96
CA LEU A 169 17.70 -4.38 -17.99
C LEU A 169 19.01 -4.65 -17.24
N GLN A 170 19.26 -5.90 -16.83
CA GLN A 170 20.54 -6.30 -16.24
C GLN A 170 21.71 -6.15 -17.21
N SER A 171 21.51 -6.38 -18.51
CA SER A 171 22.53 -6.16 -19.53
C SER A 171 22.84 -4.68 -19.70
N GLU A 172 21.82 -3.81 -19.77
CA GLU A 172 22.01 -2.35 -19.83
C GLU A 172 22.69 -1.82 -18.56
N MET A 173 22.33 -2.35 -17.38
CA MET A 173 22.99 -2.02 -16.11
C MET A 173 24.51 -2.26 -16.14
N LYS A 174 24.97 -3.33 -16.81
CA LYS A 174 26.39 -3.65 -16.96
C LYS A 174 27.07 -2.85 -18.07
N LYS A 175 26.34 -2.56 -19.15
CA LYS A 175 26.87 -1.90 -20.35
C LYS A 175 27.03 -0.40 -20.16
N ASP A 176 26.08 0.25 -19.52
CA ASP A 176 26.07 1.69 -19.27
C ASP A 176 25.50 1.97 -17.87
N PRO A 177 26.34 1.85 -16.81
CA PRO A 177 25.90 2.05 -15.43
C PRO A 177 25.38 3.46 -15.15
N VAL A 178 25.89 4.48 -15.85
CA VAL A 178 25.50 5.88 -15.65
C VAL A 178 24.08 6.09 -16.16
N LYS A 179 23.80 5.67 -17.39
CA LYS A 179 22.45 5.72 -17.97
C LYS A 179 21.46 4.89 -17.17
N TYR A 180 21.87 3.71 -16.71
CA TYR A 180 21.00 2.86 -15.90
C TYR A 180 20.72 3.48 -14.52
N SER A 181 21.67 4.16 -13.90
CA SER A 181 21.43 4.90 -12.64
C SER A 181 20.38 6.00 -12.82
N GLU A 182 20.41 6.74 -13.93
CA GLU A 182 19.38 7.74 -14.25
C GLU A 182 18.00 7.10 -14.47
N PHE A 183 17.95 5.98 -15.20
CA PHE A 183 16.72 5.19 -15.32
C PHE A 183 16.22 4.70 -13.96
N PHE A 184 17.11 4.17 -13.13
CA PHE A 184 16.77 3.63 -11.81
C PHE A 184 16.14 4.69 -10.90
N LYS A 185 16.65 5.93 -10.91
CA LYS A 185 16.07 7.03 -10.12
C LYS A 185 14.57 7.24 -10.39
N ASN A 186 14.14 7.08 -11.64
CA ASN A 186 12.76 7.33 -12.05
C ASN A 186 11.87 6.07 -11.98
N TYR A 187 12.46 4.88 -12.10
CA TYR A 187 11.72 3.62 -12.24
C TYR A 187 11.93 2.61 -11.10
N SER A 188 12.78 2.90 -10.11
CA SER A 188 13.08 1.98 -9.00
C SER A 188 11.85 1.55 -8.23
N ILE A 189 10.87 2.45 -8.04
CA ILE A 189 9.62 2.16 -7.32
C ILE A 189 8.87 0.96 -7.88
N TYR A 190 8.93 0.74 -9.20
CA TYR A 190 8.32 -0.40 -9.85
C TYR A 190 9.02 -1.71 -9.45
N PHE A 191 10.35 -1.73 -9.42
CA PHE A 191 11.09 -2.92 -8.99
C PHE A 191 10.88 -3.22 -7.49
N LYS A 192 10.85 -2.17 -6.65
CA LYS A 192 10.51 -2.28 -5.23
C LYS A 192 9.11 -2.88 -5.03
N GLU A 193 8.12 -2.39 -5.78
CA GLU A 193 6.77 -2.96 -5.81
C GLU A 193 6.81 -4.45 -6.20
N GLY A 194 7.58 -4.81 -7.23
CA GLY A 194 7.73 -6.19 -7.68
C GLY A 194 8.29 -7.12 -6.59
N VAL A 195 9.30 -6.70 -5.84
CA VAL A 195 9.88 -7.51 -4.75
C VAL A 195 8.89 -7.72 -3.60
N VAL A 196 8.07 -6.71 -3.28
CA VAL A 196 7.09 -6.79 -2.18
C VAL A 196 5.83 -7.55 -2.57
N THR A 197 5.36 -7.41 -3.81
CA THR A 197 4.06 -7.96 -4.23
C THR A 197 4.14 -9.41 -4.71
N GLU A 198 5.24 -9.80 -5.34
CA GLU A 198 5.44 -11.17 -5.80
C GLU A 198 5.60 -12.12 -4.60
N GLN A 199 5.14 -13.37 -4.74
CA GLN A 199 5.19 -14.37 -3.67
C GLN A 199 6.32 -15.39 -3.88
N ASP A 200 6.70 -15.64 -5.13
CA ASP A 200 7.76 -16.58 -5.47
C ASP A 200 9.14 -15.96 -5.19
N GLN A 201 9.92 -16.60 -4.30
CA GLN A 201 11.25 -16.13 -3.90
C GLN A 201 12.19 -15.96 -5.10
N THR A 202 12.10 -16.82 -6.10
CA THR A 202 12.94 -16.75 -7.30
C THR A 202 12.67 -15.45 -8.07
N ILE A 203 11.39 -15.11 -8.23
CA ILE A 203 10.96 -13.89 -8.92
C ILE A 203 11.39 -12.66 -8.12
N LYS A 204 11.22 -12.68 -6.79
CA LYS A 204 11.72 -11.60 -5.92
C LYS A 204 13.22 -11.37 -6.12
N GLU A 205 14.02 -12.42 -6.08
CA GLU A 205 15.47 -12.32 -6.28
C GLU A 205 15.84 -11.87 -7.70
N ASP A 206 15.11 -12.30 -8.72
CA ASP A 206 15.33 -11.86 -10.11
C ASP A 206 15.05 -10.38 -10.30
N VAL A 207 14.01 -9.83 -9.67
CA VAL A 207 13.71 -8.39 -9.66
C VAL A 207 14.73 -7.65 -8.79
N ALA A 208 15.10 -8.19 -7.62
CA ALA A 208 16.06 -7.57 -6.71
C ALA A 208 17.46 -7.36 -7.31
N LYS A 209 17.84 -8.17 -8.32
CA LYS A 209 19.08 -7.96 -9.11
C LYS A 209 19.13 -6.60 -9.82
N LEU A 210 18.00 -5.94 -10.03
CA LEU A 210 17.89 -4.62 -10.66
C LEU A 210 18.02 -3.45 -9.67
N LEU A 211 18.00 -3.74 -8.37
CA LEU A 211 18.09 -2.73 -7.33
C LEU A 211 19.53 -2.27 -7.10
N LEU A 212 19.67 -0.97 -6.83
CA LEU A 212 20.94 -0.30 -6.61
C LEU A 212 20.94 0.44 -5.27
N PHE A 213 22.05 0.36 -4.56
CA PHE A 213 22.25 0.94 -3.23
C PHE A 213 23.65 1.53 -3.11
N GLU A 214 23.86 2.41 -2.13
CA GLU A 214 25.22 2.73 -1.72
C GLU A 214 25.78 1.63 -0.82
N SER A 215 27.11 1.58 -0.72
CA SER A 215 27.81 0.60 0.11
C SER A 215 28.97 1.24 0.86
N SER A 216 29.22 0.73 2.05
CA SER A 216 30.37 1.10 2.88
C SER A 216 31.72 0.79 2.23
N SER A 217 31.79 -0.15 1.28
CA SER A 217 33.01 -0.48 0.55
C SER A 217 33.26 0.40 -0.67
N LYS A 218 32.29 1.26 -1.01
CA LYS A 218 32.30 2.13 -2.19
C LYS A 218 32.39 3.60 -1.79
N LYS A 219 32.76 4.46 -2.74
CA LYS A 219 32.76 5.91 -2.52
C LYS A 219 31.34 6.46 -2.45
N ALA A 220 31.17 7.63 -1.85
CA ALA A 220 29.88 8.32 -1.82
C ALA A 220 29.30 8.49 -3.24
N ASN A 221 28.00 8.26 -3.39
CA ASN A 221 27.25 8.26 -4.66
C ASN A 221 27.62 7.15 -5.65
N GLU A 222 28.54 6.24 -5.30
CA GLU A 222 28.84 5.07 -6.13
C GLU A 222 27.88 3.93 -5.76
N LEU A 223 26.92 3.68 -6.65
CA LEU A 223 25.91 2.65 -6.46
C LEU A 223 26.47 1.25 -6.77
N THR A 224 25.97 0.25 -6.04
CA THR A 224 26.24 -1.18 -6.24
C THR A 224 24.93 -1.97 -6.23
N SER A 225 24.94 -3.14 -6.86
CA SER A 225 23.83 -4.10 -6.78
C SER A 225 24.04 -5.12 -5.65
N LEU A 226 22.97 -5.82 -5.26
CA LEU A 226 23.04 -7.00 -4.40
C LEU A 226 23.94 -8.09 -5.00
N GLY A 227 23.87 -8.27 -6.33
CA GLY A 227 24.73 -9.24 -7.03
C GLY A 227 26.22 -8.90 -6.92
N ASP A 228 26.57 -7.62 -6.94
CA ASP A 228 27.96 -7.19 -6.78
C ASP A 228 28.42 -7.18 -5.33
N TYR A 229 27.52 -6.94 -4.36
CA TYR A 229 27.78 -7.16 -2.94
C TYR A 229 28.17 -8.63 -2.70
N VAL A 230 27.38 -9.58 -3.22
CA VAL A 230 27.64 -11.02 -3.04
C VAL A 230 29.01 -11.44 -3.56
N LYS A 231 29.48 -10.84 -4.68
CA LYS A 231 30.83 -11.12 -5.22
C LYS A 231 31.97 -10.63 -4.34
N ARG A 232 31.72 -9.63 -3.49
CA ARG A 232 32.70 -9.02 -2.57
C ARG A 232 32.61 -9.56 -1.14
N MET A 233 31.67 -10.48 -0.88
CA MET A 233 31.53 -11.10 0.44
C MET A 233 32.81 -11.83 0.84
N GLN A 234 33.10 -11.79 2.14
CA GLN A 234 34.24 -12.52 2.70
C GLN A 234 33.99 -14.03 2.71
N GLU A 235 35.06 -14.82 2.75
CA GLU A 235 34.97 -16.27 2.84
C GLU A 235 34.25 -16.69 4.14
N GLY A 236 33.27 -17.59 4.03
CA GLY A 236 32.44 -18.03 5.15
C GLY A 236 31.27 -17.09 5.53
N GLN A 237 31.16 -15.90 4.92
CA GLN A 237 30.04 -14.99 5.17
C GLN A 237 28.72 -15.53 4.60
N ASN A 238 27.67 -15.60 5.42
CA ASN A 238 26.36 -16.13 5.06
C ASN A 238 25.21 -15.10 5.11
N GLN A 239 25.49 -13.86 5.50
CA GLN A 239 24.51 -12.80 5.66
C GLN A 239 24.90 -11.58 4.82
N ILE A 240 23.90 -10.88 4.27
CA ILE A 240 24.03 -9.57 3.61
C ILE A 240 23.61 -8.52 4.64
N TYR A 241 24.51 -7.61 4.97
CA TYR A 241 24.28 -6.59 5.99
C TYR A 241 23.80 -5.29 5.36
N TYR A 242 22.77 -4.68 5.94
CA TYR A 242 22.21 -3.42 5.48
C TYR A 242 21.82 -2.52 6.65
N MET A 243 21.78 -1.22 6.41
CA MET A 243 21.37 -0.21 7.38
C MET A 243 20.51 0.84 6.69
N TYR A 244 19.43 1.25 7.35
CA TYR A 244 18.63 2.39 6.92
C TYR A 244 19.16 3.69 7.56
N ALA A 245 19.28 4.75 6.77
CA ALA A 245 19.62 6.08 7.25
C ALA A 245 19.11 7.14 6.26
N ASN A 246 18.89 8.38 6.68
CA ASN A 246 18.40 9.41 5.74
C ASN A 246 19.45 9.89 4.73
N ASN A 247 20.74 9.66 5.01
CA ASN A 247 21.85 9.97 4.12
C ASN A 247 23.12 9.22 4.53
N ARG A 248 24.15 9.28 3.68
CA ARG A 248 25.43 8.63 3.92
C ARG A 248 26.14 9.07 5.20
N GLN A 249 26.11 10.37 5.52
CA GLN A 249 26.80 10.90 6.69
C GLN A 249 26.26 10.27 7.97
N LEU A 250 24.92 10.16 8.08
CA LEU A 250 24.25 9.52 9.20
C LEU A 250 24.56 8.03 9.29
N ALA A 251 24.54 7.32 8.15
CA ALA A 251 24.92 5.91 8.10
C ALA A 251 26.36 5.67 8.58
N GLU A 252 27.30 6.51 8.13
CA GLU A 252 28.72 6.38 8.50
C GLU A 252 29.01 6.83 9.94
N SER A 253 28.19 7.71 10.53
CA SER A 253 28.29 8.11 11.94
C SER A 253 27.52 7.20 12.90
N SER A 254 26.76 6.23 12.38
CA SER A 254 25.93 5.36 13.22
C SER A 254 26.80 4.51 14.15
N PRO A 255 26.45 4.41 15.45
CA PRO A 255 27.18 3.57 16.39
C PRO A 255 27.17 2.10 15.95
N TYR A 256 26.06 1.61 15.38
CA TYR A 256 25.97 0.23 14.89
C TYR A 256 26.91 -0.02 13.70
N TYR A 257 27.12 0.99 12.86
CA TYR A 257 28.05 0.90 11.74
C TYR A 257 29.51 0.83 12.20
N GLU A 258 29.91 1.56 13.25
CA GLU A 258 31.28 1.47 13.80
C GLU A 258 31.66 0.04 14.18
N VAL A 259 30.72 -0.72 14.73
CA VAL A 259 30.93 -2.09 15.21
C VAL A 259 31.17 -3.06 14.07
N ILE A 260 30.28 -3.09 13.09
CA ILE A 260 30.41 -3.99 11.95
C ILE A 260 31.61 -3.61 11.07
N LYS A 261 31.93 -2.31 11.00
CA LYS A 261 33.12 -1.80 10.31
C LYS A 261 34.41 -2.32 10.95
N SER A 262 34.46 -2.45 12.29
CA SER A 262 35.62 -3.03 12.99
C SER A 262 35.89 -4.49 12.60
N GLN A 263 34.84 -5.22 12.19
CA GLN A 263 34.94 -6.58 11.66
C GLN A 263 35.19 -6.63 10.13
N ASN A 264 35.43 -5.48 9.49
CA ASN A 264 35.69 -5.34 8.06
C ASN A 264 34.57 -5.88 7.15
N LYS A 265 33.33 -5.93 7.63
CA LYS A 265 32.17 -6.41 6.85
C LYS A 265 31.55 -5.28 6.04
N GLU A 266 31.17 -5.57 4.80
CA GLU A 266 30.47 -4.62 3.92
C GLU A 266 29.02 -4.42 4.38
N VAL A 267 28.54 -3.18 4.37
CA VAL A 267 27.17 -2.79 4.71
C VAL A 267 26.55 -2.02 3.54
N LEU A 268 25.36 -2.42 3.12
CA LEU A 268 24.55 -1.65 2.18
C LEU A 268 23.83 -0.52 2.92
N PHE A 269 23.88 0.68 2.34
CA PHE A 269 23.18 1.85 2.88
C PHE A 269 21.88 2.07 2.10
N LEU A 270 20.77 2.06 2.84
CA LEU A 270 19.43 2.27 2.34
C LEU A 270 18.96 3.67 2.74
N TYR A 271 18.50 4.46 1.77
CA TYR A 271 18.11 5.86 2.01
C TYR A 271 16.62 6.11 1.79
N ASP A 272 15.93 5.25 1.04
CA ASP A 272 14.50 5.35 0.81
C ASP A 272 13.75 4.50 1.86
N PRO A 273 12.76 5.04 2.58
CA PRO A 273 11.94 4.27 3.53
C PRO A 273 11.33 3.00 2.92
N ALA A 274 11.03 3.00 1.62
CA ALA A 274 10.51 1.82 0.93
C ALA A 274 11.53 0.67 0.88
N ASP A 275 12.83 0.95 0.95
CA ASP A 275 13.88 -0.07 0.86
C ASP A 275 13.86 -1.01 2.07
N GLU A 276 13.48 -0.53 3.26
CA GLU A 276 13.38 -1.38 4.45
C GLU A 276 12.27 -2.43 4.28
N VAL A 277 11.09 -2.01 3.80
CA VAL A 277 9.98 -2.91 3.48
C VAL A 277 10.37 -3.89 2.36
N VAL A 278 11.13 -3.44 1.37
CA VAL A 278 11.64 -4.28 0.28
C VAL A 278 12.60 -5.34 0.81
N PHE A 279 13.53 -4.99 1.71
CA PHE A 279 14.49 -5.93 2.27
C PHE A 279 13.81 -6.96 3.19
N LEU A 280 12.83 -6.52 3.98
CA LEU A 280 11.97 -7.40 4.77
C LEU A 280 11.15 -8.35 3.88
N GLY A 281 10.56 -7.83 2.80
CA GLY A 281 9.79 -8.62 1.83
C GLY A 281 10.65 -9.59 1.02
N LEU A 282 11.92 -9.25 0.76
CA LEU A 282 12.88 -10.08 0.06
C LEU A 282 13.39 -11.23 0.94
N GLY A 283 13.71 -10.95 2.21
CA GLY A 283 14.15 -11.91 3.23
C GLY A 283 15.55 -12.50 3.00
N GLN A 284 15.80 -13.04 1.81
CA GLN A 284 17.10 -13.61 1.39
C GLN A 284 17.43 -13.25 -0.07
N PHE A 285 18.71 -13.33 -0.40
CA PHE A 285 19.19 -13.18 -1.77
C PHE A 285 20.38 -14.12 -2.00
N ALA A 286 20.35 -14.92 -3.07
CA ALA A 286 21.40 -15.89 -3.39
C ALA A 286 21.73 -16.84 -2.22
N MET A 287 20.68 -17.29 -1.50
CA MET A 287 20.77 -18.12 -0.27
C MET A 287 21.48 -17.43 0.91
N LYS A 288 21.65 -16.11 0.87
CA LYS A 288 22.20 -15.30 1.97
C LYS A 288 21.07 -14.51 2.62
N GLN A 289 20.98 -14.59 3.95
CA GLN A 289 19.94 -13.88 4.70
C GLN A 289 20.23 -12.38 4.72
N LEU A 290 19.21 -11.53 4.51
CA LEU A 290 19.34 -10.09 4.67
C LEU A 290 19.17 -9.75 6.16
N VAL A 291 20.18 -9.12 6.76
CA VAL A 291 20.20 -8.82 8.20
C VAL A 291 20.48 -7.34 8.42
N PRO A 292 19.60 -6.62 9.14
CA PRO A 292 19.86 -5.24 9.52
C PRO A 292 21.03 -5.18 10.52
N VAL A 293 21.90 -4.18 10.39
CA VAL A 293 23.13 -4.06 11.20
C VAL A 293 22.81 -3.98 12.69
N GLU A 294 21.69 -3.35 13.06
CA GLU A 294 21.19 -3.22 14.42
C GLU A 294 20.99 -4.61 15.03
N LYS A 295 20.23 -5.47 14.36
CA LYS A 295 19.97 -6.84 14.82
C LYS A 295 21.26 -7.66 14.90
N TRP A 296 22.14 -7.53 13.91
CA TRP A 296 23.42 -8.23 13.92
C TRP A 296 24.31 -7.79 15.10
N ALA A 297 24.35 -6.49 15.40
CA ALA A 297 25.14 -5.95 16.51
C ALA A 297 24.62 -6.44 17.87
N GLN A 298 23.30 -6.57 18.03
CA GLN A 298 22.68 -7.16 19.21
C GLN A 298 23.08 -8.63 19.40
N GLU A 299 22.95 -9.45 18.36
CA GLU A 299 23.33 -10.88 18.41
C GLU A 299 24.83 -11.07 18.71
N GLU A 300 25.71 -10.19 18.21
CA GLU A 300 27.13 -10.24 18.53
C GLU A 300 27.45 -9.76 19.95
N ALA A 301 26.74 -8.76 20.44
CA ALA A 301 26.88 -8.31 21.83
C ALA A 301 26.48 -9.41 22.82
N GLU A 302 25.41 -10.16 22.53
CA GLU A 302 24.98 -11.32 23.32
C GLU A 302 26.02 -12.45 23.31
N LYS A 303 26.64 -12.75 22.16
CA LYS A 303 27.69 -13.78 22.04
C LYS A 303 28.99 -13.39 22.76
N ASN A 304 29.40 -12.12 22.67
CA ASN A 304 30.63 -11.65 23.30
C ASN A 304 30.45 -11.35 24.80
N GLY A 305 29.21 -11.10 25.25
CA GLY A 305 28.86 -10.92 26.66
C GLY A 305 29.09 -12.16 27.54
N SER A 306 29.30 -13.34 26.96
CA SER A 306 29.61 -14.56 27.70
C SER A 306 31.09 -14.84 27.97
N ASP A 307 32.05 -14.13 27.36
CA ASP A 307 33.47 -14.53 27.42
C ASP A 307 34.50 -13.41 27.71
N ASP A 308 34.09 -12.16 27.96
CA ASP A 308 35.03 -11.06 28.17
C ASP A 308 35.42 -10.86 29.65
N LYS A 309 36.18 -11.83 30.19
CA LYS A 309 37.18 -11.58 31.25
C LYS A 309 38.52 -11.26 30.60
N LYS A 310 38.64 -10.08 29.97
CA LYS A 310 39.95 -9.53 29.62
C LYS A 310 40.04 -8.06 29.98
N ASP A 311 40.71 -7.85 31.11
CA ASP A 311 41.49 -6.69 31.50
C ASP A 311 41.49 -5.53 30.50
N THR A 312 40.52 -4.62 30.65
CA THR A 312 40.77 -3.22 30.31
C THR A 312 40.69 -2.41 31.60
N LYS A 313 41.86 -2.03 32.11
CA LYS A 313 42.02 -1.01 33.14
C LYS A 313 41.51 0.34 32.59
N ASP A 314 40.24 0.65 32.81
CA ASP A 314 39.74 2.02 33.05
C ASP A 314 38.21 2.04 33.17
N PHE A 315 37.73 1.66 34.36
CA PHE A 315 36.53 2.10 35.10
C PHE A 315 36.36 1.05 36.21
N ARG A 316 36.36 1.41 37.50
CA ARG A 316 36.26 0.40 38.56
C ARG A 316 34.91 -0.32 38.43
N ASP A 317 34.91 -1.65 38.39
CA ASP A 317 33.71 -2.48 38.21
C ASP A 317 32.57 -2.12 39.20
N ASN A 318 32.91 -1.66 40.40
CA ASN A 318 31.94 -1.17 41.39
C ASN A 318 31.28 0.16 41.01
N GLU A 319 32.03 1.13 40.46
CA GLU A 319 31.48 2.42 40.02
C GLU A 319 30.56 2.23 38.79
N LYS A 320 30.91 1.27 37.92
CA LYS A 320 30.07 0.85 36.79
C LYS A 320 28.77 0.22 37.28
N LYS A 321 28.84 -0.64 38.30
CA LYS A 321 27.67 -1.30 38.87
C LYS A 321 26.73 -0.32 39.59
N GLU A 322 27.26 0.60 40.39
CA GLU A 322 26.47 1.66 41.03
C GLU A 322 25.78 2.56 40.00
N LEU A 323 26.47 2.94 38.93
CA LEU A 323 25.87 3.73 37.84
C LEU A 323 24.77 2.94 37.11
N LEU A 324 25.00 1.65 36.82
CA LEU A 324 24.02 0.79 36.17
C LEU A 324 22.78 0.58 37.05
N ASP A 325 22.96 0.39 38.35
CA ASP A 325 21.87 0.21 39.30
C ASP A 325 21.09 1.53 39.52
N TRP A 326 21.79 2.67 39.58
CA TRP A 326 21.14 3.99 39.58
C TRP A 326 20.36 4.25 38.28
N MET A 327 20.91 3.88 37.11
CA MET A 327 20.21 3.98 35.83
C MET A 327 18.98 3.05 35.78
N LYS A 328 19.06 1.83 36.32
CA LYS A 328 17.91 0.91 36.46
C LYS A 328 16.81 1.51 37.32
N GLU A 329 17.17 2.05 38.47
CA GLU A 329 16.21 2.69 39.37
C GLU A 329 15.59 3.94 38.75
N THR A 330 16.40 4.75 38.06
CA THR A 330 15.96 6.04 37.50
C THR A 330 15.15 5.87 36.20
N LEU A 331 15.52 4.92 35.35
CA LEU A 331 14.86 4.66 34.05
C LEU A 331 13.77 3.58 34.14
N GLY A 332 13.71 2.80 35.23
CA GLY A 332 12.69 1.78 35.46
C GLY A 332 12.62 0.75 34.32
N SER A 333 11.41 0.49 33.80
CA SER A 333 11.17 -0.47 32.71
C SER A 333 11.78 -0.10 31.36
N ILE A 334 12.31 1.13 31.21
CA ILE A 334 12.98 1.59 29.98
C ILE A 334 14.41 1.01 29.90
N TYR A 335 14.99 0.64 31.04
CA TYR A 335 16.36 0.17 31.15
C TYR A 335 16.60 -1.21 30.50
N ASP A 336 15.63 -2.13 30.61
CA ASP A 336 15.77 -3.48 30.07
C ASP A 336 15.85 -3.50 28.53
N ASN A 337 15.25 -2.51 27.85
CA ASN A 337 15.38 -2.32 26.40
C ASN A 337 16.71 -1.65 25.99
N ALA A 338 17.31 -0.83 26.87
CA ALA A 338 18.54 -0.09 26.59
C ALA A 338 19.81 -0.96 26.71
N LEU A 339 19.77 -2.04 27.50
CA LEU A 339 20.95 -2.88 27.76
C LEU A 339 21.36 -3.75 26.58
N ILE A 340 20.44 -4.04 25.67
CA ILE A 340 20.69 -4.80 24.43
C ILE A 340 21.59 -3.97 23.47
N THR A 341 21.64 -2.65 23.64
CA THR A 341 22.48 -1.73 22.84
C THR A 341 23.80 -1.37 23.53
N ALA A 342 23.94 -1.61 24.83
CA ALA A 342 25.05 -1.14 25.66
C ALA A 342 26.31 -2.05 25.66
N GLY A 343 26.29 -3.18 24.94
CA GLY A 343 27.43 -4.08 24.80
C GLY A 343 28.59 -3.52 23.97
N LEU A 344 28.40 -2.35 23.37
CA LEU A 344 29.40 -1.68 22.54
C LEU A 344 29.55 -0.26 23.09
N ILE A 345 30.80 0.12 23.37
CA ILE A 345 31.35 1.48 23.56
C ILE A 345 32.17 1.59 24.85
N LYS A 346 33.50 1.44 24.67
CA LYS A 346 34.54 1.96 25.55
C LYS A 346 34.70 3.46 25.24
N ASP A 347 33.96 4.32 25.93
CA ASP A 347 34.38 5.68 26.33
C ASP A 347 33.20 6.49 26.89
N THR A 348 33.39 7.02 28.09
CA THR A 348 32.36 7.64 28.95
C THR A 348 31.81 8.98 28.42
N SER A 349 32.40 9.55 27.36
CA SER A 349 31.89 10.73 26.66
C SER A 349 30.91 10.39 25.53
N ARG A 350 30.90 9.14 25.03
CA ARG A 350 29.99 8.65 24.00
C ARG A 350 28.65 8.14 24.56
N MET A 351 28.60 7.87 25.86
CA MET A 351 27.40 7.39 26.57
C MET A 351 26.23 8.39 26.50
N MET A 352 26.48 9.69 26.59
CA MET A 352 25.40 10.70 26.49
C MET A 352 24.87 10.85 25.06
N ASN A 353 25.71 10.78 24.04
CA ASN A 353 25.25 10.86 22.65
C ASN A 353 24.57 9.55 22.20
N GLY A 354 25.04 8.40 22.69
CA GLY A 354 24.42 7.09 22.42
C GLY A 354 23.10 6.88 23.16
N VAL A 355 22.94 7.41 24.38
CA VAL A 355 21.64 7.39 25.07
C VAL A 355 20.66 8.36 24.41
N VAL A 356 21.11 9.51 23.93
CA VAL A 356 20.25 10.43 23.15
C VAL A 356 19.87 9.83 21.79
N ALA A 357 20.81 9.18 21.09
CA ALA A 357 20.54 8.48 19.83
C ALA A 357 19.68 7.21 20.01
N ALA A 358 19.88 6.44 21.08
CA ALA A 358 19.04 5.28 21.40
C ALA A 358 17.63 5.67 21.89
N LEU A 359 17.46 6.88 22.41
CA LEU A 359 16.15 7.48 22.68
C LEU A 359 15.49 8.04 21.40
N GLU A 360 16.26 8.28 20.34
CA GLU A 360 15.78 8.69 19.00
C GLU A 360 15.56 7.50 18.04
N GLU A 361 16.13 6.31 18.31
CA GLU A 361 16.12 5.13 17.41
C GLU A 361 15.42 3.89 18.02
N MET A 362 14.22 4.05 18.60
CA MET A 362 13.28 2.93 18.75
C MET A 362 12.53 2.68 17.42
N PRO A 363 12.06 1.44 17.13
CA PRO A 363 11.45 1.11 15.84
C PRO A 363 10.33 2.09 15.45
N PRO A 364 10.35 2.65 14.22
CA PRO A 364 9.42 3.69 13.80
C PRO A 364 8.10 3.05 13.35
N HIS A 365 7.35 2.48 14.28
CA HIS A 365 5.96 2.12 14.00
C HIS A 365 5.09 3.34 14.32
N LEU A 366 5.18 4.35 13.44
CA LEU A 366 4.36 5.57 13.43
C LEU A 366 4.49 6.46 14.70
N GLU A 367 5.69 7.00 14.96
CA GLU A 367 5.83 8.11 15.91
C GLU A 367 5.47 9.45 15.26
N PHE A 368 4.19 9.83 15.32
CA PHE A 368 3.84 11.26 15.30
C PHE A 368 3.92 11.89 16.70
N VAL A 369 3.99 11.09 17.78
CA VAL A 369 4.03 11.56 19.17
C VAL A 369 4.70 10.52 20.09
N THR A 370 5.82 10.85 20.75
CA THR A 370 6.45 10.01 21.79
C THR A 370 5.62 10.02 23.10
N PRO A 371 5.66 8.97 23.95
CA PRO A 371 4.96 8.96 25.25
C PRO A 371 5.34 10.13 26.16
N PHE A 372 6.55 10.65 26.04
CA PHE A 372 7.02 11.86 26.73
C PHE A 372 6.41 13.17 26.19
N HIS A 373 5.84 13.17 24.99
CA HIS A 373 4.99 14.24 24.48
C HIS A 373 3.53 14.15 24.98
N LEU A 374 3.15 13.06 25.64
CA LEU A 374 1.78 12.76 26.06
C LEU A 374 1.56 12.80 27.57
N TYR A 375 2.59 13.00 28.39
CA TYR A 375 2.36 13.19 29.82
C TYR A 375 1.75 14.58 30.09
N PHE A 376 0.77 14.61 30.99
CA PHE A 376 0.01 15.80 31.31
C PHE A 376 0.89 16.78 32.10
N ASN A 377 1.24 17.92 31.48
CA ASN A 377 2.02 18.97 32.11
C ASN A 377 1.32 20.32 31.99
N TRP A 378 0.72 20.76 33.11
CA TRP A 378 -0.04 22.00 33.20
C TRP A 378 0.80 23.24 32.85
N GLU A 379 2.09 23.23 33.20
CA GLU A 379 2.98 24.36 32.95
C GLU A 379 3.28 24.54 31.46
N LEU A 380 3.48 23.43 30.72
CA LEU A 380 3.71 23.47 29.27
C LEU A 380 2.44 23.86 28.49
N ILE A 381 1.27 23.46 28.97
CA ILE A 381 -0.02 23.79 28.34
C ILE A 381 -0.30 25.29 28.44
N VAL A 382 -0.16 25.87 29.63
CA VAL A 382 -0.54 27.27 29.87
C VAL A 382 0.58 28.25 29.51
N ARG A 383 1.85 27.95 29.80
CA ARG A 383 2.96 28.89 29.58
C ARG A 383 3.59 28.80 28.19
N LYS A 384 3.49 27.67 27.50
CA LYS A 384 4.08 27.43 26.17
C LYS A 384 3.04 27.14 25.07
N TYR A 385 1.76 27.39 25.35
CA TYR A 385 0.65 27.23 24.40
C TYR A 385 0.55 25.84 23.76
N GLN A 386 0.96 24.79 24.47
CA GLN A 386 0.95 23.41 23.96
C GLN A 386 -0.41 22.72 24.14
N PHE A 387 -1.49 23.37 23.68
CA PHE A 387 -2.86 22.89 23.88
C PHE A 387 -3.17 21.56 23.21
N TRP A 388 -2.41 21.18 22.18
CA TRP A 388 -2.55 19.88 21.51
C TRP A 388 -2.37 18.71 22.49
N ARG A 389 -1.60 18.90 23.59
CA ARG A 389 -1.43 17.89 24.65
C ARG A 389 -2.73 17.53 25.38
N LEU A 390 -3.72 18.43 25.40
CA LEU A 390 -5.05 18.11 25.96
C LEU A 390 -5.79 17.07 25.12
N ILE A 391 -5.54 17.04 23.81
CA ILE A 391 -6.23 16.18 22.85
C ILE A 391 -5.44 14.90 22.59
N THR A 392 -4.11 15.00 22.42
CA THR A 392 -3.28 13.85 22.06
C THR A 392 -3.16 12.83 23.19
N SER A 393 -3.12 13.26 24.46
CA SER A 393 -3.08 12.37 25.64
C SER A 393 -4.37 11.57 25.83
N PHE A 394 -5.48 12.00 25.21
CA PHE A 394 -6.78 11.33 25.26
C PHE A 394 -6.90 10.23 24.19
N CYS A 395 -6.34 10.44 23.00
CA CYS A 395 -6.42 9.51 21.86
C CYS A 395 -5.26 8.48 21.80
N PHE A 396 -4.50 8.32 22.87
CA PHE A 396 -3.39 7.37 22.91
C PHE A 396 -3.86 5.97 23.30
N PHE A 397 -4.00 5.06 22.33
CA PHE A 397 -4.46 3.68 22.53
C PHE A 397 -3.30 2.66 22.66
N GLY A 398 -2.07 3.12 22.90
CA GLY A 398 -0.88 2.27 22.96
C GLY A 398 -0.15 2.14 21.62
N SER A 399 0.65 1.09 21.46
CA SER A 399 1.43 0.84 20.24
C SER A 399 0.53 0.52 19.04
N PHE A 400 0.93 0.99 17.84
CA PHE A 400 0.25 0.67 16.58
C PHE A 400 0.40 -0.82 16.24
N GLY A 401 -0.56 -1.63 16.69
CA GLY A 401 -0.64 -3.06 16.42
C GLY A 401 -2.08 -3.52 16.16
N PHE A 402 -2.28 -4.84 16.08
CA PHE A 402 -3.60 -5.43 15.82
C PHE A 402 -4.64 -5.01 16.88
N SER A 403 -4.25 -4.89 18.16
CA SER A 403 -5.13 -4.42 19.24
C SER A 403 -5.57 -2.95 19.06
N PHE A 404 -4.69 -2.06 18.59
CA PHE A 404 -5.00 -0.65 18.31
C PHE A 404 -6.05 -0.52 17.20
N LEU A 405 -5.85 -1.24 16.07
CA LEU A 405 -6.78 -1.22 14.94
C LEU A 405 -8.18 -1.68 15.36
N PHE A 406 -8.27 -2.72 16.19
CA PHE A 406 -9.53 -3.23 16.71
C PHE A 406 -10.22 -2.24 17.64
N ASN A 407 -9.49 -1.64 18.57
CA ASN A 407 -10.04 -0.63 19.47
C ASN A 407 -10.53 0.60 18.71
N MET A 408 -9.81 1.03 17.66
CA MET A 408 -10.22 2.13 16.80
C MET A 408 -11.49 1.79 16.00
N ILE A 409 -11.57 0.58 15.43
CA ILE A 409 -12.77 0.11 14.70
C ILE A 409 -13.97 0.02 15.66
N PHE A 410 -13.80 -0.54 16.85
CA PHE A 410 -14.89 -0.66 17.82
C PHE A 410 -15.31 0.70 18.37
N THR A 411 -14.37 1.57 18.71
CA THR A 411 -14.69 2.95 19.14
C THR A 411 -15.47 3.67 18.06
N TYR A 412 -14.98 3.69 16.82
CA TYR A 412 -15.66 4.34 15.71
C TYR A 412 -17.06 3.76 15.47
N ARG A 413 -17.17 2.43 15.38
CA ARG A 413 -18.43 1.74 15.10
C ARG A 413 -19.47 1.98 16.20
N TYR A 414 -19.10 1.85 17.47
CA TYR A 414 -20.06 2.00 18.57
C TYR A 414 -20.34 3.47 18.91
N CYS A 415 -19.40 4.39 18.70
CA CYS A 415 -19.69 5.82 18.73
C CYS A 415 -20.74 6.19 17.68
N MET A 416 -20.56 5.73 16.43
CA MET A 416 -21.52 5.98 15.35
C MET A 416 -22.89 5.37 15.68
N MET A 417 -22.95 4.14 16.19
CA MET A 417 -24.22 3.51 16.57
C MET A 417 -24.91 4.19 17.77
N LEU A 418 -24.14 4.76 18.71
CA LEU A 418 -24.68 5.56 19.81
C LEU A 418 -25.18 6.92 19.32
N GLU A 419 -24.48 7.57 18.39
CA GLU A 419 -24.86 8.85 17.79
C GLU A 419 -26.11 8.71 16.91
N GLU A 420 -26.17 7.71 16.03
CA GLU A 420 -27.29 7.47 15.12
C GLU A 420 -28.53 6.89 15.83
N GLY A 421 -28.33 6.18 16.93
CA GLY A 421 -29.39 5.58 17.74
C GLY A 421 -29.84 6.50 18.88
N SER A 422 -29.12 6.48 20.01
CA SER A 422 -29.56 7.08 21.27
C SER A 422 -29.38 8.59 21.38
N PHE A 423 -28.42 9.17 20.65
CA PHE A 423 -28.09 10.61 20.71
C PHE A 423 -28.52 11.36 19.45
N ARG A 424 -29.46 10.80 18.68
CA ARG A 424 -29.95 11.39 17.43
C ARG A 424 -30.57 12.77 17.72
N GLY A 425 -29.93 13.83 17.23
CA GLY A 425 -30.34 15.23 17.47
C GLY A 425 -29.85 15.86 18.78
N ARG A 426 -29.06 15.15 19.59
CA ARG A 426 -28.39 15.65 20.82
C ARG A 426 -26.89 15.34 20.78
N ARG A 427 -26.23 15.82 19.73
CA ARG A 427 -24.78 15.66 19.52
C ARG A 427 -23.99 16.38 20.60
N ALA A 428 -24.50 17.50 21.15
CA ALA A 428 -23.85 18.22 22.24
C ALA A 428 -23.77 17.40 23.55
N ASP A 429 -24.84 16.65 23.89
CA ASP A 429 -24.85 15.78 25.07
C ASP A 429 -23.90 14.58 24.89
N PHE A 430 -23.79 14.05 23.67
CA PHE A 430 -22.83 13.00 23.33
C PHE A 430 -21.38 13.49 23.52
N ILE A 431 -21.06 14.68 23.03
CA ILE A 431 -19.73 15.30 23.16
C ILE A 431 -19.40 15.58 24.64
N LEU A 432 -20.35 16.10 25.43
CA LEU A 432 -20.16 16.35 26.86
C LEU A 432 -19.88 15.05 27.63
N SER A 433 -20.54 13.95 27.26
CA SER A 433 -20.30 12.62 27.87
C SER A 433 -18.87 12.12 27.61
N GLY A 434 -18.30 12.41 26.44
CA GLY A 434 -16.91 12.08 26.11
C GLY A 434 -15.89 12.95 26.84
N ILE A 435 -16.24 14.21 27.17
CA ILE A 435 -15.36 15.16 27.87
C ILE A 435 -15.21 14.83 29.36
N PHE A 436 -16.24 14.26 30.01
CA PHE A 436 -16.21 14.00 31.46
C PHE A 436 -15.43 12.73 31.87
N VAL A 437 -14.97 11.93 30.91
CA VAL A 437 -14.05 10.78 31.14
C VAL A 437 -12.61 11.26 31.41
N GLN A 438 -12.44 12.50 31.86
CA GLN A 438 -11.16 13.15 32.15
C GLN A 438 -10.55 12.66 33.47
N VAL A 439 -10.13 11.39 33.53
CA VAL A 439 -9.07 10.96 34.46
C VAL A 439 -8.17 9.92 33.76
N LEU A 440 -6.90 10.32 33.56
CA LEU A 440 -5.68 9.53 33.31
C LEU A 440 -5.78 8.21 32.52
N PHE A 441 -5.22 8.22 31.30
CA PHE A 441 -4.64 7.06 30.59
C PHE A 441 -5.57 5.87 30.27
N LEU A 442 -6.76 6.13 29.72
CA LEU A 442 -7.83 5.11 29.59
C LEU A 442 -8.42 4.93 28.17
N GLY A 443 -7.60 4.91 27.11
CA GLY A 443 -8.11 4.65 25.74
C GLY A 443 -8.87 3.32 25.59
N GLN A 444 -8.35 2.23 26.19
CA GLN A 444 -9.03 0.93 26.15
C GLN A 444 -10.29 0.87 27.03
N ALA A 445 -10.25 1.42 28.24
CA ALA A 445 -11.42 1.44 29.12
C ALA A 445 -12.56 2.30 28.53
N PHE A 446 -12.25 3.41 27.86
CA PHE A 446 -13.27 4.19 27.14
C PHE A 446 -13.97 3.37 26.06
N THR A 447 -13.22 2.55 25.32
CA THR A 447 -13.77 1.64 24.31
C THR A 447 -14.70 0.61 24.95
N ILE A 448 -14.28 0.00 26.07
CA ILE A 448 -15.07 -0.99 26.80
C ILE A 448 -16.32 -0.37 27.43
N MET A 449 -16.22 0.85 27.98
CA MET A 449 -17.34 1.60 28.54
C MET A 449 -18.39 1.90 27.46
N LEU A 450 -17.98 2.38 26.27
CA LEU A 450 -18.91 2.65 25.17
C LEU A 450 -19.60 1.37 24.69
N VAL A 451 -18.84 0.29 24.55
CA VAL A 451 -19.38 -1.03 24.19
C VAL A 451 -20.35 -1.52 25.27
N TYR A 452 -20.04 -1.30 26.56
CA TYR A 452 -20.89 -1.64 27.69
C TYR A 452 -22.21 -0.85 27.65
N ILE A 453 -22.16 0.47 27.49
CA ILE A 453 -23.36 1.32 27.40
C ILE A 453 -24.22 0.89 26.20
N TRP A 454 -23.62 0.69 25.03
CA TRP A 454 -24.34 0.27 23.84
C TRP A 454 -24.98 -1.11 23.98
N SER A 455 -24.24 -2.09 24.53
CA SER A 455 -24.72 -3.47 24.73
C SER A 455 -25.89 -3.57 25.71
N ARG A 456 -25.90 -2.74 26.76
CA ARG A 456 -27.01 -2.68 27.73
C ARG A 456 -28.26 -2.03 27.13
N ARG A 457 -28.10 -1.09 26.19
CA ARG A 457 -29.21 -0.45 25.47
C ARG A 457 -29.81 -1.32 24.36
N ASN A 458 -29.08 -2.34 23.91
CA ASN A 458 -29.50 -3.20 22.81
C ASN A 458 -29.56 -4.69 23.22
N PRO A 459 -30.28 -5.07 24.30
CA PRO A 459 -30.18 -6.40 24.90
C PRO A 459 -30.64 -7.54 23.98
N ASN A 460 -31.52 -7.22 23.02
CA ASN A 460 -32.15 -8.18 22.12
C ASN A 460 -31.38 -8.39 20.80
N ILE A 461 -30.29 -7.64 20.58
CA ILE A 461 -29.49 -7.78 19.35
C ILE A 461 -28.56 -8.99 19.48
N GLN A 462 -28.64 -9.91 18.50
CA GLN A 462 -27.69 -11.01 18.37
C GLN A 462 -26.45 -10.56 17.62
N MET A 463 -25.29 -10.83 18.21
CA MET A 463 -23.98 -10.47 17.70
C MET A 463 -23.28 -11.72 17.20
N ASN A 464 -22.56 -11.59 16.08
CA ASN A 464 -21.66 -12.60 15.56
C ASN A 464 -20.22 -12.05 15.59
N PHE A 465 -19.34 -12.71 16.31
CA PHE A 465 -17.94 -12.32 16.45
C PHE A 465 -17.08 -13.17 15.52
N PHE A 466 -16.63 -12.56 14.42
CA PHE A 466 -15.77 -13.16 13.38
C PHE A 466 -16.29 -14.47 12.75
N GLY A 467 -17.58 -14.77 12.84
CA GLY A 467 -18.16 -16.00 12.30
C GLY A 467 -17.91 -17.24 13.17
N VAL A 468 -17.29 -17.06 14.36
CA VAL A 468 -16.87 -18.15 15.25
C VAL A 468 -17.82 -18.30 16.43
N LEU A 469 -18.33 -17.19 16.98
CA LEU A 469 -19.18 -17.18 18.18
C LEU A 469 -20.40 -16.28 17.97
N THR A 470 -21.59 -16.78 18.31
CA THR A 470 -22.84 -15.99 18.35
C THR A 470 -23.31 -15.82 19.79
N PHE A 471 -23.58 -14.58 20.20
CA PHE A 471 -24.04 -14.23 21.55
C PHE A 471 -24.91 -12.97 21.55
N THR A 472 -25.67 -12.71 22.61
CA THR A 472 -26.49 -11.49 22.72
C THR A 472 -25.63 -10.30 23.15
N ALA A 473 -25.98 -9.09 22.70
CA ALA A 473 -25.18 -7.88 22.91
C ALA A 473 -24.65 -7.68 24.35
N PRO A 474 -25.40 -7.98 25.45
CA PRO A 474 -24.91 -7.81 26.82
C PRO A 474 -23.62 -8.58 27.17
N TYR A 475 -23.30 -9.64 26.43
CA TYR A 475 -22.08 -10.43 26.63
C TYR A 475 -20.85 -9.88 25.89
N LEU A 476 -21.03 -8.90 25.00
CA LEU A 476 -19.99 -8.33 24.15
C LEU A 476 -18.78 -7.76 24.94
N PRO A 477 -18.95 -7.00 26.04
CA PRO A 477 -17.80 -6.50 26.80
C PRO A 477 -16.94 -7.63 27.39
N TRP A 478 -17.58 -8.72 27.82
CA TRP A 478 -16.89 -9.87 28.41
C TRP A 478 -16.10 -10.67 27.36
N VAL A 479 -16.64 -10.78 26.14
CA VAL A 479 -15.95 -11.42 25.02
C VAL A 479 -14.72 -10.60 24.59
N LEU A 480 -14.83 -9.28 24.57
CA LEU A 480 -13.69 -8.39 24.28
C LEU A 480 -12.62 -8.46 25.36
N LEU A 481 -13.00 -8.53 26.64
CA LEU A 481 -12.07 -8.68 27.77
C LEU A 481 -11.31 -10.02 27.67
N LEU A 482 -12.00 -11.12 27.38
CA LEU A 482 -11.38 -12.43 27.16
C LEU A 482 -10.37 -12.40 26.00
N PHE A 483 -10.67 -11.66 24.94
CA PHE A 483 -9.78 -11.50 23.79
C PHE A 483 -8.58 -10.58 24.09
N SER A 484 -8.80 -9.51 24.86
CA SER A 484 -7.74 -8.60 25.35
C SER A 484 -6.71 -9.36 26.20
N LEU A 485 -7.18 -10.25 27.08
CA LEU A 485 -6.33 -11.16 27.86
C LEU A 485 -5.52 -12.13 26.98
N LEU A 486 -6.13 -12.71 25.94
CA LEU A 486 -5.43 -13.61 25.01
C LEU A 486 -4.35 -12.90 24.18
N LEU A 487 -4.50 -11.59 23.95
CA LEU A 487 -3.52 -10.76 23.24
C LEU A 487 -2.41 -10.19 24.15
N GLY A 488 -2.43 -10.51 25.44
CA GLY A 488 -1.40 -10.09 26.40
C GLY A 488 -1.54 -8.66 26.92
N ASN A 489 -2.72 -8.03 26.80
CA ASN A 489 -2.97 -6.71 27.38
C ASN A 489 -3.22 -6.79 28.90
N ASN A 490 -2.95 -5.68 29.61
CA ASN A 490 -3.13 -5.58 31.06
C ASN A 490 -4.63 -5.42 31.42
N ALA A 491 -5.30 -6.53 31.71
CA ALA A 491 -6.75 -6.60 31.98
C ALA A 491 -7.22 -5.89 33.26
N VAL A 492 -6.32 -5.37 34.10
CA VAL A 492 -6.68 -4.63 35.31
C VAL A 492 -7.35 -3.29 34.98
N VAL A 493 -6.96 -2.66 33.85
CA VAL A 493 -7.54 -1.40 33.37
C VAL A 493 -8.99 -1.58 32.93
N ASP A 494 -9.33 -2.77 32.43
CA ASP A 494 -10.67 -3.11 31.91
C ASP A 494 -11.70 -3.36 33.01
N PHE A 495 -11.25 -3.67 34.24
CA PHE A 495 -12.12 -3.92 35.40
C PHE A 495 -12.55 -2.64 36.15
N MET A 496 -11.83 -1.52 35.97
CA MET A 496 -12.05 -0.31 36.77
C MET A 496 -13.34 0.46 36.43
N ASP A 497 -14.07 0.10 35.36
CA ASP A 497 -15.16 0.94 34.81
C ASP A 497 -16.53 0.24 34.74
N VAL A 498 -16.73 -0.89 35.43
CA VAL A 498 -17.92 -1.76 35.26
C VAL A 498 -18.98 -1.61 36.37
N PHE A 499 -19.01 -0.53 37.16
CA PHE A 499 -20.06 -0.35 38.18
C PHE A 499 -20.58 1.10 38.35
N PRO A 500 -21.83 1.37 37.95
CA PRO A 500 -22.56 2.52 38.48
C PRO A 500 -23.96 2.09 38.97
N PHE A 501 -24.04 1.45 40.14
CA PHE A 501 -25.30 1.40 40.90
C PHE A 501 -25.25 2.50 41.97
N GLN A 502 -25.85 3.65 41.68
CA GLN A 502 -26.20 4.66 42.70
C GLN A 502 -27.64 5.12 42.48
N GLU A 503 -28.54 4.73 43.38
CA GLU A 503 -29.98 4.98 43.32
C GLU A 503 -30.38 6.46 43.55
N HIS A 504 -29.43 7.39 43.73
CA HIS A 504 -29.68 8.80 44.06
C HIS A 504 -28.78 9.80 43.29
N GLY A 505 -28.46 9.51 42.01
CA GLY A 505 -27.63 10.39 41.19
C GLY A 505 -28.32 11.73 40.88
N ARG A 506 -27.67 12.85 41.23
CA ARG A 506 -28.09 14.20 40.77
C ARG A 506 -27.34 14.57 39.48
N ARG A 507 -28.02 15.23 38.54
CA ARG A 507 -27.42 15.79 37.32
C ARG A 507 -26.61 17.05 37.68
N PHE A 508 -25.37 16.86 38.10
CA PHE A 508 -24.47 17.97 38.44
C PHE A 508 -24.01 18.78 37.20
N LEU A 509 -24.14 18.22 36.00
CA LEU A 509 -23.68 18.83 34.75
C LEU A 509 -24.85 19.09 33.80
N LYS A 510 -25.13 20.38 33.56
CA LYS A 510 -25.98 20.85 32.47
C LYS A 510 -25.10 21.17 31.25
N THR A 511 -25.52 20.72 30.07
CA THR A 511 -24.79 20.97 28.81
C THR A 511 -24.77 22.47 28.55
N PRO A 512 -23.58 23.08 28.33
CA PRO A 512 -23.50 24.51 28.06
C PRO A 512 -24.27 24.88 26.79
N GLN A 513 -25.12 25.91 26.85
CA GLN A 513 -26.00 26.29 25.72
C GLN A 513 -25.26 26.61 24.42
N TRP A 514 -24.02 27.10 24.50
CA TRP A 514 -23.19 27.37 23.33
C TRP A 514 -22.78 26.09 22.58
N LEU A 515 -22.67 24.97 23.27
CA LEU A 515 -22.34 23.67 22.69
C LEU A 515 -23.54 23.11 21.91
N CYS A 516 -24.76 23.26 22.45
CA CYS A 516 -26.00 22.91 21.77
C CYS A 516 -26.20 23.72 20.49
N TYR A 517 -25.91 25.04 20.51
CA TYR A 517 -26.01 25.89 19.32
C TYR A 517 -25.05 25.50 18.19
N LEU A 518 -23.88 24.94 18.54
CA LEU A 518 -22.84 24.57 17.58
C LEU A 518 -23.09 23.22 16.90
N PHE A 519 -23.75 22.28 17.59
CA PHE A 519 -23.81 20.87 17.18
C PHE A 519 -25.22 20.29 17.05
N ASP A 520 -26.26 20.92 17.62
CA ASP A 520 -27.64 20.41 17.57
C ASP A 520 -28.50 21.26 16.61
N GLU A 521 -29.07 20.64 15.58
CA GLU A 521 -29.89 21.34 14.57
C GLU A 521 -31.32 21.68 15.05
N ARG A 522 -31.80 21.09 16.17
CA ARG A 522 -33.13 21.33 16.75
C ARG A 522 -33.13 21.19 18.29
N ARG A 523 -34.15 21.78 18.95
CA ARG A 523 -34.41 21.53 20.38
C ARG A 523 -34.68 20.03 20.60
N PRO A 524 -34.08 19.42 21.63
CA PRO A 524 -34.24 17.99 21.88
C PRO A 524 -35.67 17.64 22.30
N GLU A 525 -36.24 16.60 21.70
CA GLU A 525 -37.50 15.99 22.16
C GLU A 525 -37.25 15.17 23.45
N PRO A 526 -38.20 15.14 24.40
CA PRO A 526 -38.06 14.34 25.61
C PRO A 526 -38.09 12.84 25.28
N LEU A 527 -37.22 12.07 25.95
CA LEU A 527 -37.10 10.62 25.77
C LEU A 527 -38.38 9.90 26.21
N ALA A 528 -38.80 8.88 25.46
CA ALA A 528 -39.84 7.94 25.87
C ALA A 528 -39.41 7.18 27.15
N GLU A 529 -40.35 6.83 28.03
CA GLU A 529 -40.07 6.26 29.36
C GLU A 529 -39.26 4.95 29.33
N ASP A 530 -39.42 4.17 28.28
CA ASP A 530 -38.74 2.90 28.03
C ASP A 530 -37.29 3.06 27.56
N GLU A 531 -36.91 4.23 27.05
CA GLU A 531 -35.54 4.57 26.64
C GLU A 531 -34.74 5.30 27.74
N ARG A 532 -35.37 5.58 28.91
CA ARG A 532 -34.74 6.27 30.04
C ARG A 532 -33.94 5.28 30.90
N PRO A 533 -32.60 5.40 30.97
CA PRO A 533 -31.82 4.53 31.85
C PRO A 533 -32.17 4.86 33.31
N GLY A 534 -32.41 3.82 34.13
CA GLY A 534 -32.48 3.91 35.59
C GLY A 534 -33.76 4.49 36.21
N GLY A 535 -34.85 4.67 35.44
CA GLY A 535 -36.09 5.26 35.96
C GLY A 535 -36.01 6.77 36.26
N PHE A 536 -34.99 7.46 35.73
CA PHE A 536 -34.81 8.91 35.89
C PHE A 536 -35.61 9.71 34.85
N GLU A 537 -36.15 10.88 35.22
CA GLU A 537 -36.84 11.81 34.32
C GLU A 537 -35.86 12.61 33.45
N TRP A 538 -35.35 11.99 32.39
CA TRP A 538 -34.47 12.67 31.44
C TRP A 538 -35.25 13.62 30.51
N GLY A 539 -35.13 14.93 30.75
CA GLY A 539 -35.57 15.98 29.81
C GLY A 539 -36.93 16.63 30.09
N ILE A 540 -37.44 16.59 31.33
CA ILE A 540 -38.74 17.20 31.68
C ILE A 540 -38.60 18.66 32.17
N GLU A 541 -37.42 19.09 32.66
CA GLU A 541 -37.25 20.42 33.27
C GLU A 541 -37.44 21.60 32.30
N ASP A 542 -37.25 21.43 30.98
CA ASP A 542 -37.29 22.54 30.01
C ASP A 542 -38.65 22.73 29.32
N ALA A 543 -39.66 21.91 29.66
CA ALA A 543 -41.01 22.02 29.08
C ALA A 543 -41.94 22.98 29.85
N GLU A 544 -41.60 23.39 31.07
CA GLU A 544 -42.47 24.22 31.93
C GLU A 544 -42.19 25.73 31.87
N ALA A 545 -41.28 26.19 31.02
CA ALA A 545 -40.98 27.63 30.87
C ALA A 545 -41.66 28.24 29.63
N GLU A 546 -42.97 28.05 29.45
CA GLU A 546 -43.78 29.02 28.70
C GLU A 546 -44.17 30.16 29.65
N PRO A 547 -43.91 31.44 29.33
CA PRO A 547 -44.68 32.50 29.93
C PRO A 547 -46.11 32.34 29.39
N GLN A 548 -47.03 31.92 30.26
CA GLN A 548 -48.45 32.11 30.02
C GLN A 548 -48.66 33.59 29.70
N ASN A 549 -49.08 33.88 28.46
CA ASN A 549 -49.69 35.15 28.13
C ASN A 549 -51.08 35.15 28.79
N ASN A 550 -51.11 35.54 30.07
CA ASN A 550 -52.05 36.48 30.69
C ASN A 550 -51.66 36.77 32.14
#